data_AF-A0A517MUJ8-F1
#
_entry.id   AF-A0A517MUJ8-F1
#
_cell.length_a   1.000
_cell.length_b   1.000
_cell.length_c   1.000
_cell.angle_alpha   90.00
_cell.angle_beta   90.00
_cell.angle_gamma   90.00
#
_symmetry.space_group_name_H-M   'P 1'
#
loop_
_entity.id
_entity.type
_entity.pdbx_description
1 polymer ?
#
loop_
_entity_poly.entity_id
_entity_poly.type
_entity_poly.pdbx_seq_one_letter_code
_entity_poly.pdbx_strand_id
1 'polypeptide(L)'
;MRSTALLKLTGAATLVALMVTSNAWATIPYGSVTPGLPALGPGIAPPSTVPGKEYSHDIDEEVTAVGVAPDPKQVIAWDGSGGVANGLDFSPPVFPTVLIDFEIDAIANHDDFLFNQLLSDDAHLLFSLDKDFVLYTPGGPVPSMLPPGTPPGVTLANGNVVGGSGEISYELGVFGGANAPDTQGLWASQAAINGMPFPDDLDGLEIWGPEPALTADTDKLSLRLDAATGFAGPPVSVFNGDGTPYIDLPTITAAVTSLLGPLPTSIEPDRLNLDALMVKDVLGEDSSFDGDPTGGGADPDRIIFSIDQIPDPADPDGYYATGSELFVLDAAGGAFFLAHGGHLWDHGYALSTFSIGMPGPDQNFGVFDIDAIEAVTAGVVPEPTTLVLAFSVVMGAMLFTRRQTA
;
A
#
# COMPACT_ATOMS: atom_id res chain seq x y z
N MET A 1 -3.78 58.00 44.92
CA MET A 1 -2.74 57.07 44.44
C MET A 1 -3.34 56.38 43.22
N ARG A 2 -3.04 56.83 41.99
CA ARG A 2 -2.01 56.26 41.09
C ARG A 2 -2.05 54.72 41.09
N SER A 3 -2.04 53.98 40.00
CA SER A 3 -2.17 54.17 38.55
C SER A 3 -2.01 52.75 37.99
N THR A 4 -2.66 52.47 36.86
CA THR A 4 -2.28 51.47 35.84
C THR A 4 -2.18 49.98 36.23
N ALA A 5 -3.14 49.22 35.69
CA ALA A 5 -2.97 47.86 35.25
C ALA A 5 -1.74 47.76 34.33
N LEU A 6 -0.85 46.80 34.60
CA LEU A 6 0.25 46.44 33.72
C LEU A 6 0.02 45.01 33.21
N LEU A 7 -0.44 44.95 31.98
CA LEU A 7 -0.42 43.82 31.07
C LEU A 7 1.00 43.23 31.03
N LYS A 8 1.15 41.93 31.30
CA LYS A 8 2.33 41.15 30.88
C LYS A 8 1.86 40.03 29.96
N LEU A 9 1.55 40.43 28.72
CA LEU A 9 1.74 39.58 27.55
C LEU A 9 3.26 39.46 27.34
N THR A 10 3.83 38.27 27.52
CA THR A 10 5.13 37.89 26.95
C THR A 10 5.19 36.38 26.88
N GLY A 11 5.19 35.83 25.66
CA GLY A 11 5.48 34.42 25.44
C GLY A 11 4.67 33.70 24.36
N ALA A 12 3.96 34.40 23.47
CA ALA A 12 3.58 33.79 22.20
C ALA A 12 4.83 33.78 21.30
N ALA A 13 5.58 32.69 21.33
CA ALA A 13 6.54 32.40 20.28
C ALA A 13 5.74 32.19 19.00
N THR A 14 5.70 33.23 18.17
CA THR A 14 5.27 33.12 16.78
C THR A 14 6.30 32.25 16.08
N LEU A 15 6.07 30.94 16.04
CA LEU A 15 6.72 30.07 15.08
C LEU A 15 6.09 30.45 13.73
N VAL A 16 6.67 31.45 13.07
CA VAL A 16 6.47 31.58 11.63
C VAL A 16 7.18 30.37 11.05
N ALA A 17 6.42 29.29 10.83
CA ALA A 17 6.85 28.22 9.96
C ALA A 17 7.24 28.89 8.65
N LEU A 18 8.55 28.91 8.37
CA LEU A 18 9.03 29.11 7.03
C LEU A 18 8.51 27.89 6.26
N MET A 19 7.30 27.99 5.69
CA MET A 19 6.91 27.11 4.61
C MET A 19 7.95 27.38 3.52
N VAL A 20 8.94 26.49 3.43
CA VAL A 20 9.77 26.38 2.27
C VAL A 20 8.80 25.98 1.17
N THR A 21 8.39 26.93 0.34
CA THR A 21 7.80 26.60 -0.96
C THR A 21 8.90 25.89 -1.73
N SER A 22 8.92 24.56 -1.68
CA SER A 22 9.74 23.74 -2.55
C SER A 22 9.30 24.07 -3.99
N ASN A 23 10.13 24.83 -4.69
CA ASN A 23 9.94 25.02 -6.13
C ASN A 23 10.20 23.66 -6.77
N ALA A 24 9.22 23.16 -7.50
CA ALA A 24 9.20 21.78 -7.94
C ALA A 24 10.32 21.41 -8.92
N TRP A 25 10.59 20.13 -8.92
CA TRP A 25 11.61 19.47 -9.70
C TRP A 25 10.95 18.83 -10.93
N ALA A 26 11.64 18.75 -12.07
CA ALA A 26 11.04 18.23 -13.30
C ALA A 26 10.80 16.72 -13.20
N THR A 27 9.56 16.26 -13.39
CA THR A 27 9.22 14.83 -13.36
C THR A 27 9.88 14.11 -14.54
N ILE A 28 10.43 12.91 -14.29
CA ILE A 28 10.91 12.05 -15.36
C ILE A 28 9.65 11.50 -16.05
N PRO A 29 9.48 11.67 -17.37
CA PRO A 29 8.27 11.20 -18.03
C PRO A 29 8.16 9.68 -17.96
N TYR A 30 6.97 9.18 -17.64
CA TYR A 30 6.63 7.76 -17.68
C TYR A 30 6.98 7.12 -19.03
N GLY A 31 7.77 6.04 -18.99
CA GLY A 31 8.00 5.15 -20.11
C GLY A 31 7.18 3.87 -19.97
N SER A 32 6.27 3.61 -20.92
CA SER A 32 5.47 2.37 -20.89
C SER A 32 6.35 1.13 -20.85
N VAL A 33 5.98 0.22 -19.95
CA VAL A 33 6.62 -1.08 -19.75
C VAL A 33 6.02 -2.08 -20.74
N THR A 34 6.79 -3.10 -21.11
CA THR A 34 6.27 -4.13 -22.03
C THR A 34 5.15 -4.92 -21.35
N PRO A 35 3.93 -4.99 -21.93
CA PRO A 35 2.83 -5.76 -21.34
C PRO A 35 3.18 -7.25 -21.22
N GLY A 36 2.69 -7.88 -20.17
CA GLY A 36 2.82 -9.31 -19.97
C GLY A 36 2.18 -9.78 -18.68
N LEU A 37 2.09 -11.10 -18.55
CA LEU A 37 1.49 -11.75 -17.39
C LEU A 37 2.59 -12.22 -16.42
N PRO A 38 2.31 -12.31 -15.12
CA PRO A 38 3.29 -12.79 -14.15
C PRO A 38 3.70 -14.24 -14.44
N ALA A 39 4.98 -14.52 -14.23
CA ALA A 39 5.58 -15.84 -14.35
C ALA A 39 5.95 -16.36 -12.96
N LEU A 40 5.21 -17.36 -12.47
CA LEU A 40 5.50 -17.98 -11.17
C LEU A 40 6.91 -18.58 -11.14
N GLY A 41 7.58 -18.42 -10.01
CA GLY A 41 8.91 -18.95 -9.78
C GLY A 41 9.50 -18.41 -8.48
N PRO A 42 10.67 -18.93 -8.07
CA PRO A 42 11.31 -18.55 -6.80
C PRO A 42 12.09 -17.22 -6.86
N GLY A 43 12.20 -16.61 -8.05
CA GLY A 43 12.89 -15.33 -8.21
C GLY A 43 11.92 -14.16 -8.09
N ILE A 44 12.44 -12.93 -8.16
CA ILE A 44 11.65 -11.70 -8.12
C ILE A 44 11.89 -10.87 -9.38
N ALA A 45 10.82 -10.47 -10.06
CA ALA A 45 10.86 -9.59 -11.21
C ALA A 45 11.31 -8.18 -10.77
N PRO A 46 12.26 -7.54 -11.47
CA PRO A 46 12.65 -6.18 -11.12
C PRO A 46 11.52 -5.18 -11.44
N PRO A 47 11.43 -4.05 -10.69
CA PRO A 47 10.36 -3.06 -10.87
C PRO A 47 10.22 -2.56 -12.31
N SER A 48 11.34 -2.35 -13.01
CA SER A 48 11.40 -1.87 -14.39
C SER A 48 10.83 -2.85 -15.44
N THR A 49 10.40 -4.04 -15.03
CA THR A 49 9.82 -5.05 -15.93
C THR A 49 8.37 -5.36 -15.64
N VAL A 50 7.89 -5.11 -14.42
CA VAL A 50 6.50 -5.33 -14.04
C VAL A 50 5.64 -4.23 -14.68
N PRO A 51 4.64 -4.58 -15.49
CA PRO A 51 3.75 -3.61 -16.13
C PRO A 51 2.68 -3.09 -15.18
N GLY A 52 2.04 -1.98 -15.56
CA GLY A 52 0.75 -1.57 -14.99
C GLY A 52 0.83 -1.14 -13.54
N LYS A 53 1.96 -0.55 -13.12
CA LYS A 53 2.19 -0.21 -11.72
C LYS A 53 1.64 1.17 -11.41
N GLU A 54 0.98 1.26 -10.26
CA GLU A 54 0.37 2.45 -9.72
C GLU A 54 0.69 2.59 -8.22
N TYR A 55 0.68 3.81 -7.71
CA TYR A 55 0.79 4.08 -6.27
C TYR A 55 0.01 5.33 -5.85
N SER A 56 -0.34 5.42 -4.57
CA SER A 56 -0.70 6.66 -3.88
C SER A 56 0.37 6.98 -2.82
N HIS A 57 0.37 8.22 -2.33
CA HIS A 57 1.27 8.67 -1.27
C HIS A 57 0.64 9.84 -0.51
N ASP A 58 1.22 10.22 0.63
CA ASP A 58 0.64 11.23 1.51
C ASP A 58 0.65 12.60 0.83
N ILE A 59 -0.47 13.31 0.95
CA ILE A 59 -0.78 14.57 0.27
C ILE A 59 -1.18 14.37 -1.21
N ASP A 60 -1.09 13.16 -1.78
CA ASP A 60 -1.43 12.76 -3.17
C ASP A 60 -0.97 13.75 -4.26
N GLU A 61 0.10 13.40 -4.99
CA GLU A 61 0.76 14.32 -5.91
C GLU A 61 0.06 14.45 -7.26
N GLU A 62 0.33 15.58 -7.89
CA GLU A 62 -0.07 15.89 -9.24
C GLU A 62 1.21 16.10 -10.07
N VAL A 63 1.51 15.15 -10.98
CA VAL A 63 2.79 15.09 -11.70
C VAL A 63 2.76 15.77 -13.07
N THR A 64 1.66 16.44 -13.43
CA THR A 64 1.51 17.15 -14.72
C THR A 64 2.45 18.35 -14.88
N ALA A 65 2.79 19.05 -13.80
CA ALA A 65 3.75 20.14 -13.86
C ALA A 65 4.39 20.50 -12.50
N VAL A 66 5.55 21.14 -12.59
CA VAL A 66 6.26 21.76 -11.47
C VAL A 66 5.35 22.78 -10.75
N GLY A 67 5.04 22.51 -9.48
CA GLY A 67 4.43 23.46 -8.55
C GLY A 67 2.91 23.50 -8.64
N VAL A 68 2.31 22.45 -9.22
CA VAL A 68 0.88 22.23 -9.11
C VAL A 68 0.57 21.87 -7.65
N ALA A 69 -0.61 22.29 -7.20
CA ALA A 69 -1.07 21.88 -5.88
C ALA A 69 -1.26 20.35 -5.89
N PRO A 70 -0.99 19.68 -4.77
CA PRO A 70 -1.36 18.28 -4.63
C PRO A 70 -2.84 18.07 -4.94
N ASP A 71 -3.16 16.91 -5.51
CA ASP A 71 -4.51 16.51 -5.88
C ASP A 71 -4.89 15.28 -5.06
N PRO A 72 -5.52 15.48 -3.88
CA PRO A 72 -6.04 14.39 -3.06
C PRO A 72 -6.81 13.40 -3.92
N LYS A 73 -6.36 12.14 -3.90
CA LYS A 73 -6.88 10.98 -4.64
C LYS A 73 -6.45 10.83 -6.09
N GLN A 74 -5.36 11.48 -6.47
CA GLN A 74 -4.66 11.17 -7.71
C GLN A 74 -3.74 9.97 -7.49
N VAL A 75 -3.97 8.89 -8.24
CA VAL A 75 -3.06 7.75 -8.32
C VAL A 75 -1.98 8.02 -9.36
N ILE A 76 -0.75 7.58 -9.09
CA ILE A 76 0.42 7.80 -9.97
C ILE A 76 0.86 6.51 -10.65
N ALA A 77 0.86 6.53 -11.98
CA ALA A 77 1.48 5.48 -12.79
C ALA A 77 3.00 5.62 -12.79
N TRP A 78 3.73 4.51 -12.64
CA TRP A 78 5.20 4.53 -12.61
C TRP A 78 5.88 3.37 -13.36
N ASP A 79 7.04 3.65 -13.96
CA ASP A 79 7.71 2.73 -14.88
C ASP A 79 8.80 1.85 -14.24
N GLY A 80 9.11 2.05 -12.96
CA GLY A 80 10.17 1.32 -12.26
C GLY A 80 11.59 1.76 -12.59
N SER A 81 11.74 2.84 -13.35
CA SER A 81 13.00 3.52 -13.69
C SER A 81 12.99 4.99 -13.26
N GLY A 82 12.02 5.37 -12.43
CA GLY A 82 11.79 6.71 -11.92
C GLY A 82 10.87 7.59 -12.77
N GLY A 83 10.33 7.09 -13.89
CA GLY A 83 9.38 7.81 -14.73
C GLY A 83 7.95 7.67 -14.21
N VAL A 84 7.23 8.80 -14.12
CA VAL A 84 5.86 8.87 -13.58
C VAL A 84 4.91 9.66 -14.48
N ALA A 85 3.62 9.40 -14.32
CA ALA A 85 2.52 10.15 -14.94
C ALA A 85 1.24 9.98 -14.11
N ASN A 86 0.29 10.91 -14.22
CA ASN A 86 -1.02 10.75 -13.58
C ASN A 86 -1.73 9.52 -14.14
N GLY A 87 -2.19 8.65 -13.25
CA GLY A 87 -3.10 7.55 -13.50
C GLY A 87 -4.54 7.96 -13.26
N LEU A 88 -5.31 7.09 -12.59
CA LEU A 88 -6.69 7.36 -12.23
C LEU A 88 -6.81 8.48 -11.19
N ASP A 89 -7.85 9.29 -11.32
CA ASP A 89 -8.16 10.38 -10.42
C ASP A 89 -9.56 10.17 -9.84
N PHE A 90 -9.63 10.01 -8.52
CA PHE A 90 -10.90 9.85 -7.79
C PHE A 90 -11.42 11.16 -7.19
N SER A 91 -10.88 12.30 -7.59
CA SER A 91 -11.44 13.62 -7.26
C SER A 91 -12.90 13.77 -7.75
N PRO A 92 -13.62 14.83 -7.30
CA PRO A 92 -15.00 15.07 -7.71
C PRO A 92 -15.21 14.96 -9.24
N PRO A 93 -16.29 14.29 -9.70
CA PRO A 93 -17.54 14.08 -8.97
C PRO A 93 -17.64 12.75 -8.20
N VAL A 94 -16.62 11.88 -8.25
CA VAL A 94 -16.66 10.55 -7.63
C VAL A 94 -16.89 10.67 -6.12
N PHE A 95 -16.07 11.51 -5.47
CA PHE A 95 -16.21 11.85 -4.06
C PHE A 95 -16.56 13.35 -3.90
N PRO A 96 -17.85 13.74 -3.99
CA PRO A 96 -18.24 15.12 -4.28
C PRO A 96 -18.03 16.14 -3.14
N THR A 97 -17.68 15.72 -1.92
CA THR A 97 -17.53 16.61 -0.76
C THR A 97 -16.69 15.98 0.34
N VAL A 98 -15.38 15.85 0.13
CA VAL A 98 -14.48 15.40 1.19
C VAL A 98 -13.34 16.39 1.36
N LEU A 99 -12.98 16.63 2.62
CA LEU A 99 -11.92 17.56 3.01
C LEU A 99 -10.57 17.04 2.46
N ILE A 100 -9.55 17.91 2.45
CA ILE A 100 -8.18 17.52 2.05
C ILE A 100 -7.65 16.34 2.89
N ASP A 101 -8.20 16.13 4.09
CA ASP A 101 -7.85 15.08 5.04
C ASP A 101 -8.36 13.66 4.65
N PHE A 102 -8.83 13.45 3.41
CA PHE A 102 -9.30 12.15 2.89
C PHE A 102 -8.43 11.74 1.69
N GLU A 103 -7.14 11.62 1.96
CA GLU A 103 -6.14 11.04 1.06
C GLU A 103 -6.47 9.57 0.80
N ILE A 104 -5.93 9.01 -0.27
CA ILE A 104 -6.02 7.56 -0.51
C ILE A 104 -5.06 6.86 0.44
N ASP A 105 -5.59 5.89 1.17
CA ASP A 105 -4.86 5.17 2.23
C ASP A 105 -4.63 3.70 1.89
N ALA A 106 -5.27 3.23 0.81
CA ALA A 106 -4.98 1.96 0.17
C ALA A 106 -5.62 1.95 -1.22
N ILE A 107 -5.02 1.24 -2.17
CA ILE A 107 -5.60 0.94 -3.48
C ILE A 107 -5.49 -0.54 -3.79
N ALA A 108 -6.39 -1.03 -4.65
CA ALA A 108 -6.29 -2.35 -5.24
C ALA A 108 -7.16 -2.45 -6.50
N ASN A 109 -6.89 -3.47 -7.31
CA ASN A 109 -7.78 -4.03 -8.29
C ASN A 109 -8.76 -5.01 -7.64
N HIS A 110 -10.02 -5.03 -8.08
CA HIS A 110 -10.98 -6.04 -7.61
C HIS A 110 -10.51 -7.49 -7.84
N ASP A 111 -9.75 -7.78 -8.90
CA ASP A 111 -9.21 -9.11 -9.22
C ASP A 111 -7.68 -9.09 -9.26
N ASP A 112 -7.05 -8.96 -8.08
CA ASP A 112 -5.59 -9.00 -7.97
C ASP A 112 -5.04 -10.33 -8.48
N PHE A 113 -4.26 -10.23 -9.56
CA PHE A 113 -3.84 -11.39 -10.35
C PHE A 113 -3.11 -12.46 -9.52
N LEU A 114 -2.39 -12.04 -8.49
CA LEU A 114 -1.53 -12.88 -7.66
C LEU A 114 -2.08 -13.13 -6.25
N PHE A 115 -3.29 -12.68 -5.94
CA PHE A 115 -3.91 -12.85 -4.62
C PHE A 115 -3.87 -14.30 -4.12
N ASN A 116 -4.31 -15.24 -4.96
CA ASN A 116 -4.33 -16.65 -4.57
C ASN A 116 -2.93 -17.25 -4.44
N GLN A 117 -1.98 -16.80 -5.26
CA GLN A 117 -0.60 -17.25 -5.21
C GLN A 117 0.12 -16.69 -3.98
N LEU A 118 -0.23 -15.49 -3.53
CA LEU A 118 0.25 -14.95 -2.27
C LEU A 118 -0.25 -15.79 -1.08
N LEU A 119 -1.54 -16.13 -1.05
CA LEU A 119 -2.14 -17.01 -0.05
C LEU A 119 -1.56 -18.43 -0.05
N SER A 120 -1.07 -18.93 -1.20
CA SER A 120 -0.44 -20.24 -1.31
C SER A 120 1.08 -20.22 -1.14
N ASP A 121 1.66 -19.05 -0.84
CA ASP A 121 3.10 -18.86 -0.67
C ASP A 121 3.91 -19.16 -1.96
N ASP A 122 3.26 -18.98 -3.12
CA ASP A 122 3.78 -19.18 -4.49
C ASP A 122 4.05 -17.85 -5.24
N ALA A 123 3.75 -16.71 -4.62
CA ALA A 123 4.18 -15.37 -5.02
C ALA A 123 5.10 -14.76 -3.94
N HIS A 124 5.47 -13.50 -4.08
CA HIS A 124 6.23 -12.75 -3.08
C HIS A 124 5.41 -11.53 -2.67
N LEU A 125 5.33 -11.27 -1.37
CA LEU A 125 4.71 -10.07 -0.86
C LEU A 125 5.61 -8.86 -1.16
N LEU A 126 5.02 -7.79 -1.66
CA LEU A 126 5.56 -6.45 -1.62
C LEU A 126 4.87 -5.67 -0.53
N PHE A 127 5.61 -4.78 0.13
CA PHE A 127 5.04 -3.88 1.13
C PHE A 127 5.81 -2.57 1.24
N SER A 128 5.13 -1.48 1.61
CA SER A 128 5.75 -0.23 2.09
C SER A 128 5.67 -0.16 3.61
N LEU A 129 6.35 0.83 4.20
CA LEU A 129 6.23 1.15 5.62
C LEU A 129 5.66 2.56 5.76
N ASP A 130 4.81 2.79 6.77
CA ASP A 130 4.37 4.16 7.06
C ASP A 130 5.57 4.99 7.53
N LYS A 131 5.58 6.27 7.16
CA LYS A 131 6.48 7.26 7.73
C LYS A 131 6.19 7.48 9.22
N ASP A 132 4.96 7.37 9.68
CA ASP A 132 4.58 7.67 11.04
C ASP A 132 4.46 6.37 11.85
N PHE A 133 4.98 6.37 13.06
CA PHE A 133 4.82 5.22 13.96
C PHE A 133 4.93 5.65 15.42
N VAL A 134 4.45 4.82 16.33
CA VAL A 134 4.58 5.08 17.77
C VAL A 134 5.82 4.42 18.33
N LEU A 135 6.66 5.23 18.97
CA LEU A 135 7.81 4.79 19.73
C LEU A 135 7.51 4.84 21.23
N TYR A 136 7.56 3.71 21.91
CA TYR A 136 7.63 3.63 23.35
C TYR A 136 9.00 4.02 23.86
N THR A 137 9.02 4.99 24.76
CA THR A 137 10.23 5.44 25.47
C THR A 137 10.02 5.28 26.98
N PRO A 138 11.06 5.46 27.84
CA PRO A 138 10.86 5.48 29.29
C PRO A 138 9.85 6.55 29.76
N GLY A 139 9.56 7.55 28.92
CA GLY A 139 8.56 8.60 29.16
C GLY A 139 7.13 8.26 28.70
N GLY A 140 6.92 7.10 28.08
CA GLY A 140 5.66 6.69 27.44
C GLY A 140 5.72 6.68 25.91
N PRO A 141 4.59 6.42 25.24
CA PRO A 141 4.50 6.44 23.78
C PRO A 141 4.68 7.87 23.26
N VAL A 142 5.48 8.01 22.21
CA VAL A 142 5.66 9.27 21.48
C VAL A 142 5.53 9.00 19.98
N PRO A 143 4.85 9.87 19.21
CA PRO A 143 4.93 9.82 17.76
C PRO A 143 6.37 9.94 17.29
N SER A 144 6.73 9.14 16.30
CA SER A 144 8.04 9.11 15.67
C SER A 144 7.88 9.03 14.16
N MET A 145 8.98 9.32 13.45
CA MET A 145 8.99 9.34 11.99
C MET A 145 10.11 8.48 11.45
N LEU A 146 9.77 7.63 10.50
CA LEU A 146 10.66 6.90 9.63
C LEU A 146 11.00 7.81 8.43
N PRO A 147 12.28 8.13 8.20
CA PRO A 147 12.67 8.94 7.06
C PRO A 147 12.58 8.15 5.73
N PRO A 148 12.22 8.83 4.63
CA PRO A 148 12.12 8.17 3.34
C PRO A 148 13.52 7.89 2.77
N GLY A 149 13.71 6.67 2.26
CA GLY A 149 14.94 6.25 1.57
C GLY A 149 16.23 6.27 2.39
N THR A 150 16.21 5.82 3.65
CA THR A 150 17.41 5.83 4.51
C THR A 150 18.45 4.82 4.04
N PRO A 151 19.64 5.18 3.51
CA PRO A 151 20.68 4.19 3.26
C PRO A 151 21.30 3.75 4.61
N PRO A 152 21.54 2.45 4.87
CA PRO A 152 21.45 1.30 3.96
C PRO A 152 20.06 0.66 3.78
N GLY A 153 19.07 1.17 4.49
CA GLY A 153 17.68 0.74 4.59
C GLY A 153 17.25 0.83 6.05
N VAL A 154 16.06 0.32 6.35
CA VAL A 154 15.59 0.05 7.70
C VAL A 154 16.05 -1.34 8.11
N THR A 155 16.80 -1.45 9.20
CA THR A 155 17.22 -2.76 9.74
C THR A 155 16.15 -3.29 10.66
N LEU A 156 15.57 -4.42 10.28
CA LEU A 156 14.56 -5.16 11.04
C LEU A 156 15.19 -5.93 12.21
N ALA A 157 14.38 -6.34 13.18
CA ALA A 157 14.83 -7.06 14.38
C ALA A 157 15.42 -8.45 14.06
N ASN A 158 14.98 -9.07 12.96
CA ASN A 158 15.54 -10.32 12.43
C ASN A 158 16.90 -10.12 11.72
N GLY A 159 17.33 -8.87 11.52
CA GLY A 159 18.59 -8.50 10.87
C GLY A 159 18.50 -8.29 9.36
N ASN A 160 17.33 -8.49 8.74
CA ASN A 160 17.10 -8.11 7.35
C ASN A 160 17.06 -6.58 7.20
N VAL A 161 17.28 -6.10 5.97
CA VAL A 161 17.29 -4.67 5.65
C VAL A 161 16.29 -4.42 4.55
N VAL A 162 15.31 -3.57 4.85
CA VAL A 162 14.19 -3.20 3.97
C VAL A 162 14.24 -1.72 3.62
N GLY A 163 13.33 -1.25 2.78
CA GLY A 163 13.22 0.18 2.43
C GLY A 163 12.72 1.06 3.58
N GLY A 164 12.86 2.37 3.43
CA GLY A 164 12.16 3.37 4.24
C GLY A 164 10.73 3.60 3.78
N SER A 165 10.09 4.67 4.24
CA SER A 165 8.66 4.92 3.99
C SER A 165 8.31 5.14 2.51
N GLY A 166 9.10 5.93 1.78
CA GLY A 166 8.94 6.11 0.33
C GLY A 166 9.52 4.99 -0.54
N GLU A 167 9.67 3.77 -0.02
CA GLU A 167 10.29 2.64 -0.73
C GLU A 167 9.44 1.38 -0.63
N ILE A 168 9.56 0.49 -1.61
CA ILE A 168 8.84 -0.78 -1.63
C ILE A 168 9.82 -1.90 -1.31
N SER A 169 9.48 -2.67 -0.28
CA SER A 169 10.20 -3.83 0.20
C SER A 169 9.52 -5.11 -0.29
N TYR A 170 10.20 -6.24 -0.12
CA TYR A 170 9.61 -7.55 -0.39
C TYR A 170 9.80 -8.50 0.79
N GLU A 171 8.91 -9.48 0.90
CA GLU A 171 9.15 -10.75 1.56
C GLU A 171 9.00 -11.89 0.56
N LEU A 172 9.97 -12.80 0.52
CA LEU A 172 9.91 -13.93 -0.38
C LEU A 172 9.00 -15.02 0.18
N GLY A 173 7.97 -15.38 -0.59
CA GLY A 173 7.28 -16.64 -0.38
C GLY A 173 8.21 -17.84 -0.48
N VAL A 174 7.94 -18.88 0.32
CA VAL A 174 8.83 -20.05 0.48
C VAL A 174 8.90 -20.88 -0.81
N PHE A 175 7.86 -20.82 -1.66
CA PHE A 175 7.82 -21.45 -2.98
C PHE A 175 8.25 -22.93 -2.94
N GLY A 176 7.58 -23.73 -2.11
CA GLY A 176 7.91 -25.15 -1.92
C GLY A 176 9.29 -25.42 -1.30
N GLY A 177 9.89 -24.43 -0.63
CA GLY A 177 11.19 -24.52 0.05
C GLY A 177 12.36 -24.02 -0.78
N ALA A 178 12.10 -23.34 -1.90
CA ALA A 178 13.15 -22.72 -2.71
C ALA A 178 13.79 -21.52 -2.03
N ASN A 179 12.99 -20.74 -1.28
CA ASN A 179 13.44 -19.62 -0.47
C ASN A 179 13.45 -20.00 1.02
N ALA A 180 14.33 -19.37 1.79
CA ALA A 180 14.31 -19.52 3.24
C ALA A 180 13.13 -18.72 3.82
N PRO A 181 12.49 -19.18 4.91
CA PRO A 181 11.51 -18.38 5.62
C PRO A 181 12.06 -17.02 6.06
N ASP A 182 11.19 -16.03 6.21
CA ASP A 182 11.53 -14.70 6.75
C ASP A 182 12.70 -14.04 6.00
N THR A 183 12.61 -14.03 4.66
CA THR A 183 13.60 -13.40 3.78
C THR A 183 13.02 -12.11 3.21
N GLN A 184 13.48 -10.96 3.71
CA GLN A 184 13.10 -9.65 3.18
C GLN A 184 14.25 -8.89 2.52
N GLY A 185 13.88 -7.90 1.70
CA GLY A 185 14.80 -6.93 1.15
C GLY A 185 14.10 -5.74 0.49
N LEU A 186 14.89 -4.86 -0.13
CA LEU A 186 14.39 -3.74 -0.94
C LEU A 186 14.03 -4.23 -2.35
N TRP A 187 12.82 -3.93 -2.83
CA TRP A 187 12.40 -4.18 -4.20
C TRP A 187 12.54 -2.95 -5.10
N ALA A 188 11.97 -1.82 -4.67
CA ALA A 188 12.04 -0.56 -5.39
C ALA A 188 12.45 0.59 -4.46
N SER A 189 13.59 1.22 -4.78
CA SER A 189 14.01 2.46 -4.12
C SER A 189 13.15 3.64 -4.56
N GLN A 190 13.14 4.73 -3.80
CA GLN A 190 12.49 6.00 -4.16
C GLN A 190 12.76 6.41 -5.61
N ALA A 191 14.03 6.40 -6.02
CA ALA A 191 14.44 6.82 -7.36
C ALA A 191 13.93 5.91 -8.50
N ALA A 192 13.52 4.67 -8.19
CA ALA A 192 12.89 3.77 -9.13
C ALA A 192 11.37 4.00 -9.21
N ILE A 193 10.76 4.44 -8.11
CA ILE A 193 9.34 4.78 -7.99
C ILE A 193 9.06 6.11 -8.69
N ASN A 194 9.56 7.21 -8.13
CA ASN A 194 9.55 8.52 -8.75
C ASN A 194 10.95 9.10 -8.66
N GLY A 195 11.58 9.35 -9.82
CA GLY A 195 12.93 9.87 -9.85
C GLY A 195 13.02 11.33 -9.43
N MET A 196 11.89 12.07 -9.43
CA MET A 196 11.84 13.50 -9.16
C MET A 196 10.38 14.05 -9.08
N PRO A 197 9.84 14.45 -7.92
CA PRO A 197 10.42 14.34 -6.58
C PRO A 197 10.53 12.88 -6.11
N PHE A 198 11.26 12.64 -5.04
CA PHE A 198 11.23 11.33 -4.38
C PHE A 198 9.98 11.25 -3.50
N PRO A 199 9.29 10.11 -3.45
CA PRO A 199 8.12 9.93 -2.59
C PRO A 199 8.55 9.91 -1.11
N ASP A 200 7.76 10.51 -0.23
CA ASP A 200 8.05 10.57 1.21
C ASP A 200 7.43 9.37 1.97
N ASP A 201 6.41 8.74 1.42
CA ASP A 201 5.67 7.56 1.88
C ASP A 201 4.95 6.93 0.67
N LEU A 202 4.31 5.78 0.89
CA LEU A 202 3.51 5.08 -0.10
C LEU A 202 2.34 4.43 0.62
N ASP A 203 1.17 5.03 0.44
CA ASP A 203 -0.08 4.67 1.12
C ASP A 203 -0.92 3.68 0.28
N GLY A 204 -0.41 3.31 -0.89
CA GLY A 204 -1.15 2.42 -1.79
C GLY A 204 -0.26 1.93 -2.91
N LEU A 205 -0.45 0.68 -3.29
CA LEU A 205 0.33 0.02 -4.33
C LEU A 205 -0.58 -0.91 -5.10
N GLU A 206 -0.53 -0.78 -6.42
CA GLU A 206 -1.18 -1.70 -7.35
C GLU A 206 -0.15 -2.07 -8.41
N ILE A 207 0.02 -3.36 -8.70
CA ILE A 207 0.87 -3.81 -9.82
C ILE A 207 0.22 -4.95 -10.60
N TRP A 208 0.63 -5.09 -11.87
CA TRP A 208 0.07 -6.03 -12.86
C TRP A 208 -1.15 -5.53 -13.64
N GLY A 209 -1.34 -4.22 -13.72
CA GLY A 209 -2.35 -3.63 -14.60
C GLY A 209 -1.99 -3.54 -16.10
N PRO A 210 -2.89 -2.97 -16.91
CA PRO A 210 -2.67 -2.71 -18.33
C PRO A 210 -1.63 -1.61 -18.57
N GLU A 211 -1.01 -1.65 -19.75
CA GLU A 211 -0.01 -0.69 -20.19
C GLU A 211 -0.47 0.11 -21.43
N PRO A 212 -0.29 1.44 -21.47
CA PRO A 212 0.28 2.28 -20.42
C PRO A 212 -0.68 2.44 -19.23
N ALA A 213 -0.15 2.50 -18.02
CA ALA A 213 -0.92 2.58 -16.76
C ALA A 213 -1.67 3.92 -16.54
N LEU A 214 -1.87 4.71 -17.60
CA LEU A 214 -2.61 5.99 -17.54
C LEU A 214 -4.12 5.80 -17.53
N THR A 215 -4.56 4.59 -17.87
CA THR A 215 -5.95 4.13 -17.75
C THR A 215 -5.97 2.85 -16.90
N ALA A 216 -5.20 2.90 -15.81
CA ALA A 216 -5.40 2.23 -14.54
C ALA A 216 -6.62 1.31 -14.44
N ASP A 217 -6.44 0.13 -13.88
CA ASP A 217 -7.52 -0.76 -13.47
C ASP A 217 -7.93 -0.59 -12.00
N THR A 218 -7.14 0.16 -11.21
CA THR A 218 -7.44 0.41 -9.79
C THR A 218 -8.90 0.80 -9.60
N ASP A 219 -9.67 0.00 -8.87
CA ASP A 219 -11.11 0.21 -8.69
C ASP A 219 -11.63 -0.12 -7.30
N LYS A 220 -10.72 -0.37 -6.36
CA LYS A 220 -10.96 -0.44 -4.93
C LYS A 220 -9.99 0.52 -4.23
N LEU A 221 -10.49 1.24 -3.24
CA LEU A 221 -9.67 2.13 -2.43
C LEU A 221 -10.18 2.25 -1.01
N SER A 222 -9.27 2.50 -0.08
CA SER A 222 -9.57 3.06 1.25
C SER A 222 -9.22 4.55 1.28
N LEU A 223 -9.85 5.29 2.18
CA LEU A 223 -9.58 6.71 2.37
C LEU A 223 -9.12 6.93 3.80
N ARG A 224 -8.17 7.83 3.97
CA ARG A 224 -7.72 8.25 5.28
C ARG A 224 -8.94 8.73 6.09
N LEU A 225 -9.17 8.10 7.24
CA LEU A 225 -10.34 8.32 8.13
C LEU A 225 -11.65 7.68 7.64
N ASP A 226 -11.66 6.36 7.48
CA ASP A 226 -12.84 5.53 7.19
C ASP A 226 -14.11 5.90 8.00
N ALA A 227 -13.97 6.15 9.32
CA ALA A 227 -15.12 6.40 10.19
C ALA A 227 -15.68 7.84 10.09
N ALA A 228 -14.94 8.77 9.49
CA ALA A 228 -15.36 10.15 9.25
C ALA A 228 -16.06 10.36 7.90
N THR A 229 -16.16 9.31 7.08
CA THR A 229 -16.78 9.37 5.76
C THR A 229 -18.27 9.74 5.90
N GLY A 230 -18.63 10.96 5.47
CA GLY A 230 -19.95 11.59 5.71
C GLY A 230 -21.12 10.98 4.93
N PHE A 231 -21.10 9.69 4.63
CA PHE A 231 -22.12 9.00 3.85
C PHE A 231 -23.40 8.72 4.65
N ALA A 232 -24.52 8.62 3.94
CA ALA A 232 -25.78 8.18 4.51
C ALA A 232 -25.75 6.65 4.66
N GLY A 233 -25.16 6.15 5.75
CA GLY A 233 -24.98 4.71 5.97
C GLY A 233 -24.10 4.40 7.18
N PRO A 234 -23.73 3.13 7.39
CA PRO A 234 -22.56 2.81 8.20
C PRO A 234 -21.31 3.46 7.57
N PRO A 235 -20.27 3.75 8.37
CA PRO A 235 -18.99 4.16 7.82
C PRO A 235 -18.39 3.05 6.94
N VAL A 236 -17.60 3.46 5.95
CA VAL A 236 -17.12 2.60 4.87
C VAL A 236 -15.60 2.53 4.97
N SER A 237 -15.05 1.31 4.84
CA SER A 237 -13.61 1.08 4.83
C SER A 237 -13.02 0.86 3.45
N VAL A 238 -13.80 0.28 2.55
CA VAL A 238 -13.38 0.12 1.15
C VAL A 238 -14.50 0.66 0.26
N PHE A 239 -14.12 1.52 -0.68
CA PHE A 239 -14.97 2.06 -1.72
C PHE A 239 -14.68 1.37 -3.04
N ASN A 240 -15.71 1.29 -3.88
CA ASN A 240 -15.52 1.10 -5.31
C ASN A 240 -14.96 2.39 -5.94
N GLY A 241 -14.32 2.27 -7.10
CA GLY A 241 -13.76 3.40 -7.83
C GLY A 241 -14.79 4.43 -8.31
N ASP A 242 -16.09 4.12 -8.26
CA ASP A 242 -17.18 5.08 -8.52
C ASP A 242 -17.67 5.81 -7.24
N GLY A 243 -17.03 5.55 -6.09
CA GLY A 243 -17.33 6.13 -4.79
C GLY A 243 -18.47 5.45 -4.04
N THR A 244 -19.02 4.35 -4.55
CA THR A 244 -20.01 3.55 -3.81
C THR A 244 -19.34 2.68 -2.75
N PRO A 245 -20.03 2.38 -1.63
CA PRO A 245 -19.47 1.49 -0.60
C PRO A 245 -19.25 0.06 -1.11
N TYR A 246 -18.09 -0.51 -0.83
CA TYR A 246 -17.76 -1.91 -1.10
C TYR A 246 -17.76 -2.74 0.19
N ILE A 247 -17.01 -2.30 1.22
CA ILE A 247 -16.96 -2.92 2.55
C ILE A 247 -17.20 -1.87 3.63
N ASP A 248 -18.17 -2.12 4.49
CA ASP A 248 -18.45 -1.26 5.65
C ASP A 248 -17.45 -1.50 6.80
N LEU A 249 -17.07 -0.44 7.52
CA LEU A 249 -16.15 -0.48 8.67
C LEU A 249 -16.55 -1.49 9.78
N PRO A 250 -17.84 -1.70 10.12
CA PRO A 250 -18.22 -2.73 11.08
C PRO A 250 -17.80 -4.16 10.68
N THR A 251 -17.67 -4.44 9.37
CA THR A 251 -17.21 -5.73 8.87
C THR A 251 -15.72 -5.92 9.16
N ILE A 252 -14.90 -4.90 8.86
CA ILE A 252 -13.47 -4.87 9.22
C ILE A 252 -13.29 -4.98 10.73
N THR A 253 -14.04 -4.19 11.50
CA THR A 253 -14.02 -4.24 12.97
C THR A 253 -14.30 -5.64 13.50
N ALA A 254 -15.30 -6.34 12.94
CA ALA A 254 -15.65 -7.70 13.36
C ALA A 254 -14.52 -8.69 13.04
N ALA A 255 -13.87 -8.55 11.88
CA ALA A 255 -12.73 -9.38 11.49
C ALA A 255 -11.54 -9.20 12.44
N VAL A 256 -11.10 -7.96 12.64
CA VAL A 256 -9.97 -7.61 13.52
C VAL A 256 -10.24 -8.07 14.96
N THR A 257 -11.41 -7.74 15.51
CA THR A 257 -11.73 -8.12 16.90
C THR A 257 -11.93 -9.62 17.10
N SER A 258 -12.20 -10.39 16.04
CA SER A 258 -12.26 -11.85 16.13
C SER A 258 -10.87 -12.48 16.34
N LEU A 259 -9.81 -11.80 15.90
CA LEU A 259 -8.42 -12.26 15.97
C LEU A 259 -7.65 -11.65 17.14
N LEU A 260 -7.77 -10.33 17.33
CA LEU A 260 -7.06 -9.59 18.39
C LEU A 260 -7.85 -9.49 19.71
N GLY A 261 -9.15 -9.82 19.68
CA GLY A 261 -10.05 -9.66 20.81
C GLY A 261 -10.73 -8.29 20.85
N PRO A 262 -11.46 -7.96 21.94
CA PRO A 262 -12.25 -6.74 22.00
C PRO A 262 -11.39 -5.48 21.91
N LEU A 263 -11.86 -4.48 21.16
CA LEU A 263 -11.21 -3.16 21.12
C LEU A 263 -11.07 -2.55 22.53
N PRO A 264 -9.91 -1.96 22.84
CA PRO A 264 -9.76 -1.11 24.02
C PRO A 264 -10.76 0.05 24.02
N THR A 265 -11.35 0.33 25.19
CA THR A 265 -12.44 1.33 25.34
C THR A 265 -12.02 2.78 25.13
N SER A 266 -10.72 3.04 24.98
CA SER A 266 -10.10 4.36 24.83
C SER A 266 -9.72 4.71 23.39
N ILE A 267 -10.04 3.84 22.43
CA ILE A 267 -9.67 4.04 21.03
C ILE A 267 -10.79 4.78 20.30
N GLU A 268 -10.40 5.74 19.48
CA GLU A 268 -11.30 6.38 18.52
C GLU A 268 -11.59 5.41 17.37
N PRO A 269 -12.85 5.26 16.92
CA PRO A 269 -13.21 4.32 15.85
C PRO A 269 -12.42 4.47 14.53
N ASP A 270 -11.88 5.66 14.25
CA ASP A 270 -11.06 5.95 13.07
C ASP A 270 -9.73 5.17 13.04
N ARG A 271 -9.31 4.53 14.15
CA ARG A 271 -8.06 3.75 14.23
C ARG A 271 -8.14 2.36 13.58
N LEU A 272 -9.30 1.97 13.06
CA LEU A 272 -9.46 0.75 12.26
C LEU A 272 -9.48 1.08 10.76
N ASN A 273 -8.73 2.12 10.40
CA ASN A 273 -8.48 2.54 9.03
C ASN A 273 -7.73 1.43 8.29
N LEU A 274 -7.98 1.27 7.00
CA LEU A 274 -7.23 0.33 6.17
C LEU A 274 -6.05 1.05 5.53
N ASP A 275 -4.85 0.62 5.90
CA ASP A 275 -3.60 1.23 5.44
C ASP A 275 -2.96 0.42 4.30
N ALA A 276 -3.48 -0.78 4.01
CA ALA A 276 -3.02 -1.55 2.87
C ALA A 276 -4.13 -2.48 2.39
N LEU A 277 -4.19 -2.77 1.10
CA LEU A 277 -5.28 -3.54 0.50
C LEU A 277 -4.80 -4.39 -0.67
N MET A 278 -5.31 -5.62 -0.73
CA MET A 278 -5.45 -6.42 -1.94
C MET A 278 -6.85 -7.01 -1.96
N VAL A 279 -7.47 -7.15 -3.13
CA VAL A 279 -8.82 -7.65 -3.32
C VAL A 279 -8.86 -8.81 -4.30
N LYS A 280 -9.71 -9.78 -3.98
CA LYS A 280 -10.13 -10.83 -4.89
C LYS A 280 -11.65 -10.89 -4.90
N ASP A 281 -12.21 -10.44 -5.99
CA ASP A 281 -13.63 -10.39 -6.33
C ASP A 281 -13.74 -10.77 -7.79
N VAL A 282 -14.06 -12.03 -8.06
CA VAL A 282 -14.03 -12.60 -9.43
C VAL A 282 -15.40 -13.14 -9.83
N LEU A 283 -16.26 -13.38 -8.84
CA LEU A 283 -17.53 -14.07 -9.02
C LEU A 283 -18.65 -13.30 -8.32
N GLY A 284 -19.28 -12.38 -9.04
CA GLY A 284 -20.48 -11.75 -8.52
C GLY A 284 -20.77 -10.41 -9.16
N GLU A 285 -21.21 -9.48 -8.33
CA GLU A 285 -21.25 -8.06 -8.68
C GLU A 285 -19.97 -7.42 -8.13
N ASP A 286 -19.04 -6.99 -9.00
CA ASP A 286 -17.74 -6.38 -8.65
C ASP A 286 -17.85 -5.09 -7.80
N SER A 287 -19.08 -4.64 -7.54
CA SER A 287 -19.44 -3.49 -6.72
C SER A 287 -19.87 -3.84 -5.29
N SER A 288 -19.89 -5.11 -4.90
CA SER A 288 -20.30 -5.54 -3.56
C SER A 288 -19.46 -6.68 -3.03
N PHE A 289 -18.99 -6.57 -1.80
CA PHE A 289 -18.27 -7.64 -1.12
C PHE A 289 -19.25 -8.74 -0.67
N ASP A 290 -19.30 -9.84 -1.42
CA ASP A 290 -20.28 -10.89 -1.23
C ASP A 290 -19.72 -12.32 -1.31
N GLY A 291 -20.49 -13.25 -0.75
CA GLY A 291 -20.06 -14.63 -0.54
C GLY A 291 -20.21 -15.55 -1.77
N ASP A 292 -20.52 -15.04 -2.96
CA ASP A 292 -20.95 -15.69 -4.22
C ASP A 292 -22.49 -15.60 -4.48
N PRO A 293 -22.96 -14.77 -5.43
CA PRO A 293 -24.37 -14.62 -5.74
C PRO A 293 -24.90 -15.72 -6.68
N THR A 294 -24.05 -16.60 -7.21
CA THR A 294 -24.43 -17.72 -8.08
C THR A 294 -24.82 -18.98 -7.31
N GLY A 295 -24.61 -19.02 -5.99
CA GLY A 295 -24.97 -20.14 -5.11
C GLY A 295 -24.10 -21.38 -5.30
N GLY A 296 -22.93 -21.24 -5.93
CA GLY A 296 -21.94 -22.28 -6.14
C GLY A 296 -21.02 -22.51 -4.93
N GLY A 297 -20.91 -21.51 -4.04
CA GLY A 297 -20.25 -21.57 -2.73
C GLY A 297 -18.76 -21.91 -2.78
N ALA A 298 -18.10 -21.71 -3.92
CA ALA A 298 -16.73 -22.20 -4.12
C ALA A 298 -15.66 -21.13 -3.94
N ASP A 299 -15.99 -19.85 -4.10
CA ASP A 299 -14.99 -18.78 -4.06
C ASP A 299 -15.63 -17.45 -3.63
N PRO A 300 -15.78 -17.18 -2.32
CA PRO A 300 -16.28 -15.90 -1.84
C PRO A 300 -15.26 -14.79 -2.12
N ASP A 301 -15.72 -13.54 -2.12
CA ASP A 301 -14.82 -12.39 -2.20
C ASP A 301 -13.90 -12.37 -0.99
N ARG A 302 -12.67 -11.89 -1.20
CA ARG A 302 -11.65 -11.82 -0.17
C ARG A 302 -10.85 -10.56 -0.28
N ILE A 303 -10.34 -10.11 0.86
CA ILE A 303 -9.33 -9.07 0.92
C ILE A 303 -8.16 -9.50 1.78
N ILE A 304 -6.98 -8.97 1.49
CA ILE A 304 -5.84 -8.93 2.41
C ILE A 304 -5.65 -7.46 2.78
N PHE A 305 -5.42 -7.16 4.06
CA PHE A 305 -5.28 -5.78 4.50
C PHE A 305 -4.42 -5.66 5.76
N SER A 306 -3.83 -4.48 5.98
CA SER A 306 -3.34 -4.01 7.27
C SER A 306 -4.29 -2.96 7.83
N ILE A 307 -4.08 -2.59 9.09
CA ILE A 307 -4.76 -1.46 9.72
C ILE A 307 -3.72 -0.61 10.45
N ASP A 308 -4.06 0.66 10.61
CA ASP A 308 -3.40 1.62 11.50
C ASP A 308 -2.94 1.03 12.84
N GLN A 309 -1.73 1.38 13.25
CA GLN A 309 -1.22 1.04 14.57
C GLN A 309 -2.15 1.56 15.67
N ILE A 310 -2.46 0.68 16.63
CA ILE A 310 -3.31 0.98 17.78
C ILE A 310 -2.52 0.79 19.08
N PRO A 311 -1.88 1.85 19.60
CA PRO A 311 -1.19 1.78 20.87
C PRO A 311 -2.18 1.55 22.03
N ASP A 312 -1.91 0.55 22.85
CA ASP A 312 -2.60 0.33 24.13
C ASP A 312 -1.58 0.19 25.27
N PRO A 313 -1.39 1.23 26.10
CA PRO A 313 -0.52 1.15 27.27
C PRO A 313 -0.96 0.12 28.34
N ALA A 314 -2.19 -0.41 28.25
CA ALA A 314 -2.66 -1.49 29.11
C ALA A 314 -2.15 -2.86 28.65
N ASP A 315 -1.81 -3.01 27.36
CA ASP A 315 -1.24 -4.25 26.83
C ASP A 315 0.24 -4.39 27.21
N PRO A 316 0.73 -5.61 27.49
CA PRO A 316 2.10 -5.82 27.97
C PRO A 316 3.21 -5.39 27.01
N ASP A 317 2.92 -5.38 25.71
CA ASP A 317 3.81 -4.95 24.63
C ASP A 317 3.52 -3.51 24.16
N GLY A 318 2.44 -2.90 24.66
CA GLY A 318 2.04 -1.54 24.33
C GLY A 318 1.15 -1.41 23.09
N TYR A 319 0.73 -2.51 22.46
CA TYR A 319 -0.06 -2.45 21.23
C TYR A 319 -1.27 -3.38 21.34
N TYR A 320 -2.43 -2.87 20.93
CA TYR A 320 -3.56 -3.73 20.61
C TYR A 320 -3.40 -4.30 19.20
N ALA A 321 -3.02 -3.45 18.25
CA ALA A 321 -2.59 -3.80 16.90
C ALA A 321 -1.29 -3.05 16.61
N THR A 322 -0.31 -3.73 16.02
CA THR A 322 1.00 -3.16 15.77
C THR A 322 1.09 -2.36 14.48
N GLY A 323 0.17 -2.57 13.54
CA GLY A 323 0.19 -2.02 12.19
C GLY A 323 0.76 -2.98 11.14
N SER A 324 1.71 -3.82 11.59
CA SER A 324 2.38 -4.81 10.74
C SER A 324 1.62 -6.15 10.58
N GLU A 325 0.44 -6.29 11.16
CA GLU A 325 -0.39 -7.48 10.96
C GLU A 325 -1.07 -7.46 9.60
N LEU A 326 -1.06 -8.60 8.90
CA LEU A 326 -1.82 -8.76 7.66
C LEU A 326 -2.99 -9.70 7.88
N PHE A 327 -4.18 -9.15 7.76
CA PHE A 327 -5.45 -9.82 7.92
C PHE A 327 -5.94 -10.33 6.57
N VAL A 328 -6.56 -11.50 6.57
CA VAL A 328 -7.33 -12.01 5.44
C VAL A 328 -8.77 -12.14 5.88
N LEU A 329 -9.67 -11.49 5.14
CA LEU A 329 -11.11 -11.55 5.37
C LEU A 329 -11.78 -12.15 4.13
N ASP A 330 -12.70 -13.10 4.34
CA ASP A 330 -13.64 -13.56 3.32
C ASP A 330 -15.05 -13.03 3.56
N ALA A 331 -15.83 -12.86 2.49
CA ALA A 331 -17.21 -12.38 2.57
C ALA A 331 -18.17 -13.34 3.27
N ALA A 332 -17.75 -14.57 3.58
CA ALA A 332 -18.50 -15.47 4.46
C ALA A 332 -18.26 -15.18 5.96
N GLY A 333 -17.41 -14.19 6.28
CA GLY A 333 -17.06 -13.75 7.64
C GLY A 333 -15.90 -14.52 8.26
N GLY A 334 -15.17 -15.31 7.48
CA GLY A 334 -13.92 -15.93 7.91
C GLY A 334 -12.81 -14.89 7.98
N ALA A 335 -12.10 -14.84 9.10
CA ALA A 335 -10.94 -13.97 9.31
C ALA A 335 -9.75 -14.79 9.85
N PHE A 336 -8.56 -14.54 9.30
CA PHE A 336 -7.31 -15.17 9.74
C PHE A 336 -6.11 -14.27 9.37
N PHE A 337 -4.94 -14.51 9.97
CA PHE A 337 -3.70 -13.84 9.57
C PHE A 337 -3.13 -14.47 8.30
N LEU A 338 -2.55 -13.64 7.42
CA LEU A 338 -1.87 -14.10 6.22
C LEU A 338 -0.75 -15.08 6.59
N ALA A 339 -0.76 -16.26 5.96
CA ALA A 339 0.33 -17.23 6.06
C ALA A 339 1.24 -17.07 4.83
N HIS A 340 2.39 -16.45 5.00
CA HIS A 340 3.34 -16.15 3.93
C HIS A 340 4.77 -16.14 4.46
N GLY A 341 5.76 -16.37 3.62
CA GLY A 341 7.18 -16.31 4.03
C GLY A 341 7.56 -17.37 5.07
N GLY A 342 6.73 -18.41 5.24
CA GLY A 342 6.94 -19.49 6.22
C GLY A 342 6.51 -19.15 7.65
N HIS A 343 5.79 -18.06 7.88
CA HIS A 343 5.18 -17.70 9.17
C HIS A 343 3.76 -17.14 8.98
N LEU A 344 3.14 -16.74 10.09
CA LEU A 344 1.92 -15.94 10.07
C LEU A 344 2.32 -14.47 10.22
N TRP A 345 1.64 -13.59 9.50
CA TRP A 345 1.71 -12.14 9.68
C TRP A 345 0.78 -11.71 10.83
N ASP A 346 1.07 -12.27 12.01
CA ASP A 346 0.34 -11.99 13.24
C ASP A 346 1.08 -11.00 14.14
N HIS A 347 0.40 -10.56 15.22
CA HIS A 347 0.95 -9.63 16.22
C HIS A 347 2.30 -10.09 16.78
N GLY A 348 2.49 -11.40 16.98
CA GLY A 348 3.72 -11.95 17.51
C GLY A 348 4.89 -11.82 16.53
N TYR A 349 4.63 -12.10 15.25
CA TYR A 349 5.61 -11.91 14.19
C TYR A 349 5.99 -10.44 14.04
N ALA A 350 5.00 -9.54 13.98
CA ALA A 350 5.22 -8.10 13.89
C ALA A 350 6.17 -7.57 14.98
N LEU A 351 5.90 -7.91 16.24
CA LEU A 351 6.75 -7.53 17.37
C LEU A 351 8.18 -8.09 17.26
N SER A 352 8.35 -9.28 16.67
CA SER A 352 9.64 -9.96 16.58
C SER A 352 10.49 -9.56 15.38
N THR A 353 9.87 -8.99 14.34
CA THR A 353 10.52 -8.71 13.05
C THR A 353 10.53 -7.21 12.75
N PHE A 354 9.37 -6.55 12.82
CA PHE A 354 9.20 -5.15 12.43
C PHE A 354 9.51 -4.16 13.57
N SER A 355 10.04 -4.65 14.68
CA SER A 355 10.37 -3.77 15.80
C SER A 355 11.76 -3.14 15.72
N ILE A 356 11.85 -1.90 16.22
CA ILE A 356 13.12 -1.30 16.64
C ILE A 356 13.26 -1.49 18.13
N GLY A 357 14.43 -1.97 18.56
CA GLY A 357 14.75 -2.10 19.98
C GLY A 357 14.19 -3.37 20.59
N MET A 358 13.91 -3.34 21.89
CA MET A 358 13.38 -4.48 22.64
C MET A 358 12.30 -3.95 23.60
N PRO A 359 11.18 -4.67 23.80
CA PRO A 359 10.15 -4.23 24.71
C PRO A 359 10.68 -4.23 26.17
N GLY A 360 10.53 -3.09 26.84
CA GLY A 360 10.95 -2.94 28.24
C GLY A 360 10.73 -1.53 28.80
N PRO A 361 10.64 -1.38 30.14
CA PRO A 361 10.26 -0.12 30.80
C PRO A 361 11.25 1.03 30.60
N ASP A 362 12.46 0.74 30.11
CA ASP A 362 13.56 1.69 29.95
C ASP A 362 14.15 1.69 28.53
N GLN A 363 13.44 1.15 27.53
CA GLN A 363 13.97 0.98 26.17
C GLN A 363 13.14 1.77 25.15
N ASN A 364 13.82 2.23 24.10
CA ASN A 364 13.17 2.74 22.91
C ASN A 364 12.70 1.53 22.11
N PHE A 365 11.40 1.33 22.07
CA PHE A 365 10.74 0.21 21.40
C PHE A 365 9.65 0.75 20.49
N GLY A 366 9.58 0.31 19.25
CA GLY A 366 8.50 0.68 18.33
C GLY A 366 8.33 -0.41 17.28
N VAL A 367 7.17 -0.46 16.65
CA VAL A 367 6.88 -1.33 15.51
C VAL A 367 6.51 -0.43 14.34
N PHE A 368 7.04 -0.72 13.16
CA PHE A 368 6.67 -0.02 11.93
C PHE A 368 5.28 -0.44 11.46
N ASP A 369 4.57 0.46 10.80
CA ASP A 369 3.30 0.15 10.16
C ASP A 369 3.52 -0.35 8.73
N ILE A 370 2.57 -1.12 8.19
CA ILE A 370 2.53 -1.49 6.78
C ILE A 370 1.45 -0.66 6.09
N ASP A 371 1.87 0.08 5.07
CA ASP A 371 1.12 1.19 4.48
C ASP A 371 0.78 0.95 3.00
N ALA A 372 1.20 -0.18 2.46
CA ALA A 372 0.79 -0.68 1.15
C ALA A 372 1.20 -2.14 1.06
N ILE A 373 0.46 -2.94 0.31
CA ILE A 373 0.79 -4.33 0.02
C ILE A 373 0.45 -4.65 -1.42
N GLU A 374 1.19 -5.60 -1.99
CA GLU A 374 0.93 -6.16 -3.32
C GLU A 374 1.68 -7.49 -3.47
N ALA A 375 1.52 -8.22 -4.59
CA ALA A 375 2.26 -9.43 -4.90
C ALA A 375 3.06 -9.36 -6.20
N VAL A 376 4.28 -9.90 -6.18
CA VAL A 376 5.16 -10.02 -7.36
C VAL A 376 5.64 -11.46 -7.55
N THR A 377 6.10 -11.80 -8.75
CA THR A 377 6.61 -13.13 -9.09
C THR A 377 7.95 -13.05 -9.80
N ALA A 378 8.46 -14.18 -10.29
CA ALA A 378 9.81 -14.29 -10.85
C ALA A 378 10.06 -13.63 -12.20
N GLY A 379 9.01 -13.25 -12.91
CA GLY A 379 9.18 -12.59 -14.19
C GLY A 379 7.88 -12.25 -14.87
N VAL A 380 8.02 -11.87 -16.13
CA VAL A 380 6.93 -11.41 -16.98
C VAL A 380 6.96 -12.24 -18.26
N VAL A 381 5.85 -12.91 -18.57
CA VAL A 381 5.64 -13.61 -19.84
C VAL A 381 4.92 -12.66 -20.79
N PRO A 382 5.51 -12.31 -21.95
CA PRO A 382 4.83 -11.45 -22.91
C PRO A 382 3.50 -12.06 -23.36
N GLU A 383 2.50 -11.21 -23.56
CA GLU A 383 1.20 -11.68 -24.04
C GLU A 383 1.31 -12.43 -25.39
N PRO A 384 0.47 -13.46 -25.63
CA PRO A 384 0.53 -14.27 -26.85
C PRO A 384 0.40 -13.46 -28.15
N THR A 385 -0.31 -12.34 -28.11
CA THR A 385 -0.52 -11.41 -29.23
C THR A 385 0.79 -10.81 -29.73
N THR A 386 1.69 -10.43 -28.82
CA THR A 386 3.03 -9.93 -29.11
C THR A 386 3.87 -10.97 -29.86
N LEU A 387 3.77 -12.25 -29.45
CA LEU A 387 4.45 -13.35 -30.12
C LEU A 387 3.90 -13.60 -31.53
N VAL A 388 2.58 -13.54 -31.72
CA VAL A 388 1.94 -13.72 -33.03
C VAL A 388 2.31 -12.57 -33.98
N LEU A 389 2.34 -11.33 -33.50
CA LEU A 389 2.76 -10.17 -34.28
C LEU A 389 4.24 -10.24 -34.69
N ALA A 390 5.13 -10.61 -33.75
CA ALA A 390 6.55 -10.81 -34.04
C ALA A 390 6.75 -11.92 -35.10
N PHE A 391 6.03 -13.03 -34.98
CA PHE A 391 6.10 -14.13 -35.95
C PHE A 391 5.59 -13.69 -37.34
N SER A 392 4.54 -12.88 -37.38
CA SER A 392 3.98 -12.33 -38.62
C SER A 392 4.94 -11.38 -39.35
N VAL A 393 5.66 -10.53 -38.61
CA VAL A 393 6.68 -9.63 -39.17
C VAL A 393 7.88 -10.41 -39.72
N VAL A 394 8.36 -11.42 -38.98
CA VAL A 394 9.45 -12.28 -39.43
C VAL A 394 9.08 -13.05 -40.70
N MET A 395 7.87 -13.63 -40.74
CA MET A 395 7.34 -14.30 -41.93
C MET A 395 7.20 -13.33 -43.12
N GLY A 396 6.71 -12.11 -42.88
CA GLY A 396 6.62 -11.06 -43.89
C GLY A 396 7.99 -10.67 -44.46
N ALA A 397 9.00 -10.48 -43.61
CA ALA A 397 10.36 -10.15 -44.02
C ALA A 397 11.04 -11.30 -44.80
N MET A 398 10.82 -12.55 -44.39
CA MET A 398 11.30 -13.73 -45.13
C MET A 398 10.65 -13.86 -46.51
N LEU A 399 9.36 -13.53 -46.64
CA LEU A 399 8.67 -13.55 -47.93
C LEU A 399 9.11 -12.41 -48.86
N PHE A 400 9.42 -11.24 -48.32
CA PHE A 400 9.94 -10.10 -49.08
C PHE A 400 11.38 -10.31 -49.58
N THR A 401 12.26 -10.83 -48.73
CA THR A 401 13.66 -11.14 -49.11
C THR A 401 13.72 -12.22 -50.19
N ARG A 402 12.85 -13.25 -50.10
CA ARG A 402 12.75 -14.30 -51.13
C ARG A 402 12.27 -13.80 -52.50
N ARG A 403 11.54 -12.67 -52.53
CA ARG A 403 11.05 -12.02 -53.75
C ARG A 403 12.07 -11.11 -54.43
N GLN A 404 13.11 -10.67 -53.71
CA GLN A 404 14.18 -9.82 -54.27
C GLN A 404 15.34 -10.63 -54.85
N THR A 405 15.43 -11.92 -54.54
CA THR A 405 16.46 -12.84 -55.04
C THR A 405 16.01 -13.73 -56.22
N ALA A 406 14.81 -13.50 -56.74
CA ALA A 406 14.26 -14.12 -57.95
C ALA A 406 14.03 -13.02 -58.99
#